data_AF-A0A8B7NVA9-F1
#
_entry.id   AF-A0A8B7NVA9-F1
#
_cell.length_a   1.000
_cell.length_b   1.000
_cell.length_c   1.000
_cell.angle_alpha   90.00
_cell.angle_beta   90.00
_cell.angle_gamma   90.00
#
_symmetry.space_group_name_H-M   'P 1'
#
loop_
_entity.id
_entity.type
_entity.pdbx_description
1 polymer ?
#
loop_
_entity_poly.entity_id
_entity_poly.type
_entity_poly.pdbx_seq_one_letter_code
_entity_poly.pdbx_strand_id
1 'polypeptide(L)'
;MARQEELAAIITAENGKPLGEARGEVGFAASFFQWYAEEVRRSYGEVIPSPDPRKRFLTLRQPLGVVALITPWNFPIGMLGR
;
A
#
# COMPACT_ATOMS: atom_id res chain seq x y z
N MET A 1 15.25 8.85 -0.31
CA MET A 1 15.25 8.08 -1.57
C MET A 1 16.64 7.54 -1.87
N ALA A 2 17.08 6.48 -1.18
CA ALA A 2 18.47 6.02 -1.24
C ALA A 2 18.79 5.14 -2.46
N ARG A 3 17.81 4.40 -2.98
CA ARG A 3 17.99 3.43 -4.09
C ARG A 3 17.17 3.76 -5.34
N GLN A 4 16.71 5.00 -5.48
CA GLN A 4 15.77 5.35 -6.56
C GLN A 4 16.39 5.15 -7.95
N GLU A 5 17.64 5.56 -8.14
CA GLU A 5 18.35 5.44 -9.42
C GLU A 5 18.61 3.99 -9.79
N GLU A 6 19.02 3.17 -8.82
CA GLU A 6 19.25 1.73 -9.00
C GLU A 6 17.96 1.02 -9.44
N LEU A 7 16.85 1.27 -8.73
CA LEU A 7 15.56 0.68 -9.05
C LEU A 7 15.00 1.18 -10.39
N ALA A 8 15.18 2.47 -10.71
CA ALA A 8 14.76 3.02 -11.99
C ALA A 8 15.54 2.40 -13.16
N ALA A 9 16.84 2.16 -13.00
CA ALA A 9 17.66 1.47 -14.00
C ALA A 9 17.19 0.03 -14.22
N ILE A 10 16.83 -0.70 -13.16
CA ILE A 10 16.27 -2.05 -13.26
C ILE A 10 14.94 -2.02 -14.02
N ILE A 11 14.00 -1.13 -13.66
CA ILE A 11 12.72 -0.99 -14.37
C ILE A 11 12.97 -0.70 -15.85
N THR A 12 13.86 0.23 -16.19
CA THR A 12 14.17 0.53 -17.58
C THR A 12 14.75 -0.69 -18.32
N ALA A 13 15.64 -1.46 -17.67
CA ALA A 13 16.24 -2.64 -18.27
C ALA A 13 15.24 -3.78 -18.52
N GLU A 14 14.31 -4.01 -17.59
CA GLU A 14 13.36 -5.14 -17.65
C GLU A 14 12.05 -4.81 -18.36
N ASN A 15 11.51 -3.60 -18.15
CA ASN A 15 10.22 -3.16 -18.67
C ASN A 15 10.34 -2.30 -19.95
N GLY A 16 11.52 -1.73 -20.23
CA GLY A 16 11.79 -0.93 -21.43
C GLY A 16 11.33 0.53 -21.36
N LYS A 17 10.72 0.95 -20.23
CA LYS A 17 10.23 2.31 -20.04
C LYS A 17 11.36 3.34 -19.88
N PRO A 18 11.21 4.58 -20.41
CA PRO A 18 12.22 5.62 -20.26
C PRO A 18 12.63 5.88 -18.80
N LEU A 19 13.92 6.11 -18.57
CA LEU A 19 14.49 6.25 -17.22
C LEU A 19 13.82 7.36 -16.39
N GLY A 20 13.41 8.46 -17.02
CA GLY A 20 12.67 9.53 -16.33
C GLY A 20 11.33 9.06 -15.77
N GLU A 21 10.57 8.28 -16.54
CA GLU A 21 9.30 7.71 -16.10
C GLU A 21 9.50 6.56 -15.08
N ALA A 22 10.60 5.81 -15.18
CA ALA A 22 10.97 4.81 -14.20
C ALA A 22 11.29 5.44 -12.83
N ARG A 23 12.04 6.55 -12.80
CA ARG A 23 12.28 7.32 -11.57
C ARG A 23 10.97 7.83 -10.96
N GLY A 24 10.07 8.33 -11.79
CA GLY A 24 8.74 8.78 -11.38
C GLY A 24 7.95 7.66 -10.72
N GLU A 25 7.94 6.46 -11.31
CA GLU A 25 7.27 5.29 -10.73
C GLU A 25 7.85 4.89 -9.37
N VAL A 26 9.18 4.85 -9.22
CA VAL A 26 9.80 4.50 -7.93
C VAL A 26 9.44 5.52 -6.85
N GLY A 27 9.47 6.82 -7.17
CA GLY A 27 9.08 7.88 -6.25
C GLY A 27 7.60 7.81 -5.87
N PHE A 28 6.74 7.56 -6.87
CA PHE A 28 5.30 7.40 -6.66
C PHE A 28 4.99 6.18 -5.78
N ALA A 29 5.59 5.03 -6.06
CA ALA A 29 5.45 3.83 -5.24
C ALA A 29 5.90 4.05 -3.78
N ALA A 30 7.01 4.76 -3.58
CA ALA A 30 7.51 5.09 -2.24
C ALA A 30 6.51 5.94 -1.43
N SER A 31 5.75 6.83 -2.09
CA SER A 31 4.76 7.67 -1.43
C SER A 31 3.62 6.88 -0.79
N PHE A 32 3.22 5.76 -1.41
CA PHE A 32 2.17 4.89 -0.87
C PHE A 32 2.59 4.20 0.43
N PHE A 33 3.82 3.71 0.53
CA PHE A 33 4.29 3.10 1.77
C PHE A 33 4.19 4.07 2.95
N GLN A 34 4.56 5.33 2.72
CA GLN A 34 4.45 6.36 3.75
C GLN A 34 2.99 6.64 4.12
N TRP A 35 2.10 6.72 3.13
CA TRP A 35 0.68 6.95 3.37
C TRP A 35 0.02 5.78 4.12
N TYR A 36 0.22 4.54 3.67
CA TYR A 36 -0.36 3.34 4.28
C TYR A 36 0.22 3.05 5.67
N ALA A 37 1.49 3.39 5.93
CA ALA A 37 2.08 3.29 7.27
C ALA A 37 1.38 4.20 8.29
N GLU A 38 0.86 5.34 7.84
CA GLU A 38 0.03 6.19 8.68
C GLU A 38 -1.41 5.67 8.77
N GLU A 39 -1.96 5.18 7.65
CA GLU A 39 -3.35 4.73 7.61
C GLU A 39 -3.61 3.47 8.44
N VAL A 40 -2.64 2.56 8.55
CA VAL A 40 -2.81 1.36 9.39
C VAL A 40 -3.10 1.70 10.85
N ARG A 41 -2.59 2.84 11.34
CA ARG A 41 -2.82 3.34 12.71
C ARG A 41 -4.25 3.84 12.93
N ARG A 42 -5.01 4.03 11.85
CA ARG A 42 -6.40 4.52 11.83
C ARG A 42 -7.41 3.42 11.52
N SER A 43 -7.06 2.16 11.76
CA SER A 43 -7.97 1.01 11.61
C SER A 43 -9.05 0.99 12.70
N TYR A 44 -9.98 1.94 12.64
CA TYR A 44 -10.99 2.14 13.67
C TYR A 44 -12.08 1.07 13.62
N GLY A 45 -12.46 0.63 14.81
CA GLY A 45 -13.76 0.02 15.08
C GLY A 45 -14.76 1.06 15.61
N GLU A 46 -15.96 0.62 15.94
CA GLU A 46 -17.03 1.48 16.44
C GLU A 46 -17.60 0.93 17.75
N VAL A 47 -18.06 1.83 18.63
CA VAL A 47 -18.87 1.47 19.80
C VAL A 47 -20.32 1.79 19.47
N ILE A 48 -21.17 0.78 19.53
CA ILE A 48 -22.58 0.88 19.13
C ILE A 48 -23.44 0.95 20.40
N PRO A 49 -24.44 1.87 20.47
CA PRO A 49 -25.37 1.93 21.58
C PRO A 49 -26.06 0.58 21.81
N SER A 50 -26.03 0.09 23.06
CA SER A 50 -26.73 -1.14 23.42
C SER A 50 -28.12 -0.80 23.99
N PRO A 51 -29.18 -1.50 23.57
CA PRO A 51 -30.50 -1.37 24.20
C PRO A 51 -30.55 -2.05 25.58
N ASP A 52 -29.58 -2.91 25.94
CA ASP A 52 -29.45 -3.52 27.27
C ASP A 52 -28.26 -2.86 28.00
N PRO A 53 -28.48 -2.20 29.17
CA PRO A 53 -27.42 -1.49 29.90
C PRO A 53 -26.30 -2.40 30.42
N ARG A 54 -26.47 -3.73 30.38
CA ARG A 54 -25.46 -4.70 30.80
C ARG A 54 -24.58 -5.21 29.65
N LYS A 55 -24.84 -4.78 28.42
CA LYS A 55 -24.12 -5.25 27.22
C LYS A 55 -23.39 -4.09 26.56
N ARG A 56 -22.23 -4.40 25.97
CA ARG A 56 -21.46 -3.46 25.14
C ARG A 56 -21.33 -4.04 23.75
N PHE A 57 -21.66 -3.25 22.74
CA PHE A 57 -21.48 -3.63 21.35
C PHE A 57 -20.31 -2.84 20.79
N LEU A 58 -19.38 -3.56 20.17
CA LEU A 58 -18.20 -2.98 19.55
C LEU A 58 -17.86 -3.74 18.27
N THR A 59 -17.38 -3.03 17.26
CA THR A 59 -16.80 -3.62 16.05
C THR A 59 -15.28 -3.48 16.13
N LEU A 60 -14.57 -4.45 15.56
CA LEU A 60 -13.11 -4.43 15.44
C LEU A 60 -12.75 -4.67 13.98
N ARG A 61 -11.67 -4.03 13.53
CA ARG A 61 -11.02 -4.35 12.26
C ARG A 61 -9.85 -5.28 12.57
N GLN A 62 -9.82 -6.44 11.90
CA GLN A 62 -8.77 -7.44 12.07
C GLN A 62 -8.13 -7.76 10.71
N PRO A 63 -6.84 -8.11 10.67
CA PRO A 63 -6.18 -8.56 9.45
C PRO A 63 -6.80 -9.87 8.97
N LEU A 64 -7.06 -9.97 7.67
CA LEU A 64 -7.63 -11.17 7.05
C LEU A 64 -6.64 -12.35 7.05
N GLY A 65 -5.34 -12.07 6.94
CA GLY A 65 -4.27 -13.06 6.85
C GLY A 65 -3.52 -12.98 5.52
N VAL A 66 -3.22 -14.15 4.94
CA VAL A 66 -2.42 -14.26 3.71
C VAL A 66 -3.19 -13.76 2.50
N VAL A 67 -2.55 -12.93 1.67
CA VAL A 67 -3.10 -12.40 0.42
C VAL A 67 -2.14 -12.70 -0.74
N ALA A 68 -2.68 -13.22 -1.85
CA ALA A 68 -1.93 -13.38 -3.10
C ALA A 68 -2.11 -12.14 -3.98
N LEU A 69 -1.00 -11.57 -4.46
CA LEU A 69 -0.98 -10.40 -5.34
C LEU A 69 -0.35 -10.77 -6.68
N ILE A 70 -1.09 -10.58 -7.77
CA ILE A 70 -0.60 -10.76 -9.14
C ILE A 70 -0.72 -9.40 -9.84
N THR A 71 0.41 -8.83 -10.25
CA THR A 71 0.47 -7.51 -10.89
C THR A 71 0.94 -7.63 -12.34
N PRO A 72 0.37 -6.84 -13.27
CA PRO A 72 0.82 -6.78 -14.65
C PRO A 72 2.19 -6.08 -14.78
N TRP A 73 2.82 -6.26 -15.93
CA TRP A 73 4.20 -5.84 -16.18
C TRP A 73 4.37 -4.34 -16.45
N ASN A 74 3.32 -3.57 -16.75
CA ASN A 74 3.42 -2.20 -17.25
C ASN A 74 3.77 -1.15 -16.19
N PHE A 75 3.50 -1.42 -14.91
CA PHE A 75 3.95 -0.63 -13.75
C PHE A 75 4.43 -1.58 -12.65
N PRO A 76 5.61 -2.19 -12.82
CA PRO A 76 6.04 -3.34 -12.01
C PRO A 76 6.12 -3.04 -10.51
N ILE A 77 6.47 -1.81 -10.11
CA ILE A 77 6.50 -1.40 -8.70
C ILE A 77 5.26 -0.56 -8.35
N GLY A 78 4.81 0.30 -9.25
CA GLY A 78 3.65 1.17 -9.03
C GLY A 78 2.35 0.40 -8.74
N MET A 79 2.21 -0.81 -9.27
CA MET A 79 1.04 -1.66 -9.03
C MET A 79 1.04 -2.37 -7.66
N LEU A 80 2.20 -2.52 -7.02
CA LEU A 80 2.32 -3.12 -5.69
C LEU A 80 1.92 -2.13 -4.58
N GLY A 81 2.15 -0.84 -4.81
CA GLY A 81 1.83 0.22 -3.85
C GLY A 81 0.39 0.69 -3.88
N ARG A 82 -0.48 0.16 -4.75
CA ARG A 82 -1.87 0.64 -4.90
C ARG A 82 -2.79 0.16 -3.78
#